data_AF-A0A956AQ83-F1
#
_entry.id   AF-A0A956AQ83-F1
#
_cell.length_a   1.000
_cell.length_b   1.000
_cell.length_c   1.000
_cell.angle_alpha   90.00
_cell.angle_beta   90.00
_cell.angle_gamma   90.00
#
_symmetry.space_group_name_H-M   'P 1'
#
loop_
_entity.id
_entity.type
_entity.pdbx_description
1 polymer ?
#
loop_
_entity_poly.entity_id
_entity_poly.type
_entity_poly.pdbx_seq_one_letter_code
_entity_poly.pdbx_strand_id
1 'polypeptide(L)'
;MSRVFMVGTLGVVLGTALGCGPSMRMIHESDTYYERCYAADVDPGISVELRRECWARWLEHYTPGQPPDRVAHARSRHAELEAGVTAPPLPGTVVAEVLEPEPSATPTEGDAGVGAVEAATEGAPVAADGSDTGVPRPDSPEVRAAYHSPPPVTNTTACDPLCRVGWDDCIPRCDDRTRACRAACQAQYRACQAGCY
;
A
#
# COMPACT_ATOMS: atom_id res chain seq x y z
N MET A 1 72.77 -18.32 -22.14
CA MET A 1 71.89 -17.39 -21.41
C MET A 1 70.45 -17.86 -21.60
N SER A 2 70.00 -18.81 -20.78
CA SER A 2 68.66 -19.40 -20.87
C SER A 2 67.69 -18.58 -20.02
N ARG A 3 66.66 -17.99 -20.64
CA ARG A 3 65.61 -17.25 -19.95
C ARG A 3 64.56 -18.22 -19.41
N VAL A 4 64.41 -18.21 -18.09
CA VAL A 4 63.36 -18.89 -17.32
C VAL A 4 62.01 -18.26 -17.66
N PHE A 5 61.08 -19.04 -18.22
CA PHE A 5 59.67 -18.65 -18.28
C PHE A 5 59.01 -19.05 -16.95
N MET A 6 58.70 -18.04 -16.15
CA MET A 6 58.02 -18.15 -14.87
C MET A 6 56.55 -18.48 -15.10
N VAL A 7 56.16 -19.70 -14.74
CA VAL A 7 54.78 -20.16 -14.64
C VAL A 7 54.13 -19.40 -13.47
N GLY A 8 53.31 -18.40 -13.79
CA GLY A 8 52.52 -17.64 -12.82
C GLY A 8 51.11 -18.20 -12.73
N THR A 9 50.79 -18.78 -11.57
CA THR A 9 49.57 -19.48 -11.22
C THR A 9 48.28 -18.73 -11.55
N LEU A 10 47.42 -19.41 -12.32
CA LEU A 10 46.00 -19.15 -12.50
C LEU A 10 45.27 -19.32 -11.15
N GLY A 11 45.30 -18.31 -10.30
CA GLY A 11 44.53 -18.26 -9.06
C GLY A 11 43.10 -17.84 -9.35
N VAL A 12 42.24 -18.77 -9.75
CA VAL A 12 40.78 -18.57 -9.82
C VAL A 12 40.28 -18.37 -8.40
N VAL A 13 40.19 -17.11 -7.98
CA VAL A 13 39.43 -16.69 -6.79
C VAL A 13 37.96 -16.88 -7.15
N LEU A 14 37.47 -18.10 -6.93
CA LEU A 14 36.06 -18.47 -7.06
C LEU A 14 35.30 -17.79 -5.91
N GLY A 15 34.92 -16.54 -6.14
CA GLY A 15 34.18 -15.70 -5.21
C GLY A 15 32.80 -16.27 -4.95
N THR A 16 32.60 -16.88 -3.78
CA THR A 16 31.29 -17.13 -3.19
C THR A 16 30.73 -15.80 -2.66
N ALA A 17 30.24 -14.97 -3.57
CA ALA A 17 29.28 -13.93 -3.22
C ALA A 17 27.95 -14.61 -2.91
N LEU A 18 27.79 -15.08 -1.67
CA LEU A 18 26.47 -15.32 -1.09
C LEU A 18 25.82 -13.94 -0.88
N GLY A 19 25.40 -13.32 -1.99
CA GLY A 19 24.69 -12.06 -1.97
C GLY A 19 23.35 -12.26 -1.30
N CYS A 20 23.12 -11.60 -0.16
CA CYS A 20 21.79 -11.41 0.37
C CYS A 20 20.98 -10.65 -0.68
N GLY A 21 20.12 -11.37 -1.40
CA GLY A 21 19.18 -10.77 -2.34
C GLY A 21 18.18 -9.87 -1.61
N PRO A 22 17.54 -8.93 -2.33
CA PRO A 22 16.44 -8.14 -1.78
C PRO A 22 15.35 -9.07 -1.22
N SER A 23 14.83 -8.74 -0.04
CA SER A 23 13.72 -9.48 0.56
C SER A 23 12.50 -9.43 -0.35
N MET A 24 11.83 -10.57 -0.58
CA MET A 24 10.57 -10.63 -1.35
C MET A 24 9.51 -9.67 -0.79
N ARG A 25 9.51 -9.46 0.53
CA ARG A 25 8.63 -8.50 1.19
C ARG A 25 8.91 -7.07 0.73
N MET A 26 10.20 -6.71 0.65
CA MET A 26 10.63 -5.38 0.22
C MET A 26 10.33 -5.14 -1.25
N ILE A 27 10.53 -6.13 -2.12
CA ILE A 27 10.16 -6.03 -3.55
C ILE A 27 8.66 -5.77 -3.69
N HIS A 28 7.83 -6.54 -2.99
CA HIS A 28 6.38 -6.36 -3.04
C HIS A 28 5.92 -4.99 -2.50
N GLU A 29 6.53 -4.51 -1.41
CA GLU A 29 6.27 -3.17 -0.89
C GLU A 29 6.67 -2.08 -1.91
N SER A 30 7.84 -2.23 -2.53
CA SER A 30 8.32 -1.34 -3.59
C SER A 30 7.38 -1.32 -4.79
N ASP A 31 6.90 -2.47 -5.24
CA ASP A 31 5.95 -2.57 -6.35
C ASP A 31 4.62 -1.91 -6.01
N THR A 32 4.09 -2.18 -4.81
CA THR A 32 2.83 -1.57 -4.36
C THR A 32 2.96 -0.05 -4.28
N TYR A 33 4.09 0.47 -3.82
CA TYR A 33 4.34 1.91 -3.75
C TYR A 33 4.45 2.52 -5.15
N TYR A 34 5.15 1.85 -6.07
CA TYR A 34 5.25 2.28 -7.47
C TYR A 34 3.87 2.43 -8.12
N GLU A 35 3.01 1.41 -8.02
CA GLU A 35 1.67 1.44 -8.62
C GLU A 35 0.79 2.55 -8.02
N ARG A 36 0.96 2.87 -6.73
CA ARG A 36 0.26 4.00 -6.09
C ARG A 36 0.72 5.35 -6.64
N CYS A 37 2.03 5.55 -6.82
CA CYS A 37 2.54 6.78 -7.44
C CYS A 37 2.08 6.90 -8.89
N TYR A 38 2.07 5.79 -9.63
CA TYR A 38 1.57 5.77 -11.01
C TYR A 38 0.08 6.15 -11.09
N ALA A 39 -0.77 5.58 -10.23
CA ALA A 39 -2.18 5.94 -10.15
C ALA A 39 -2.38 7.42 -9.76
N ALA A 40 -1.62 7.91 -8.77
CA ALA A 40 -1.67 9.31 -8.34
C ALA A 40 -1.22 10.28 -9.44
N ASP A 41 -0.33 9.85 -10.34
CA ASP A 41 0.23 10.68 -11.40
C ASP A 41 -0.81 11.10 -12.45
N VAL A 42 -1.84 10.27 -12.66
CA VAL A 42 -2.95 10.52 -13.60
C VAL A 42 -4.24 11.00 -12.92
N ASP A 43 -4.25 11.11 -11.59
CA ASP A 43 -5.40 11.57 -10.82
C ASP A 43 -5.43 13.10 -10.74
N PRO A 44 -6.41 13.79 -11.35
CA PRO A 44 -6.48 15.25 -11.30
C PRO A 44 -6.75 15.81 -9.89
N GLY A 45 -7.29 15.02 -8.96
CA GLY A 45 -7.53 15.42 -7.58
C GLY A 45 -6.25 15.52 -6.74
N ILE A 46 -5.14 14.94 -7.21
CA ILE A 46 -3.85 14.96 -6.52
C ILE A 46 -3.00 16.14 -7.03
N SER A 47 -2.49 16.95 -6.10
CA SER A 47 -1.63 18.08 -6.45
C SER A 47 -0.31 17.63 -7.11
N VAL A 48 0.23 18.47 -8.00
CA VAL A 48 1.51 18.19 -8.68
C VAL A 48 2.66 18.01 -7.68
N GLU A 49 2.64 18.77 -6.58
CA GLU A 49 3.60 18.63 -5.48
C GLU A 49 3.58 17.23 -4.88
N LEU A 50 2.38 16.72 -4.56
CA LEU A 50 2.23 15.40 -3.96
C LEU A 50 2.64 14.28 -4.93
N ARG A 51 2.39 14.44 -6.24
CA ARG A 51 2.88 13.51 -7.27
C ARG A 51 4.40 13.47 -7.30
N ARG A 52 5.05 14.64 -7.28
CA ARG A 52 6.51 14.77 -7.27
C ARG A 52 7.11 14.10 -6.03
N GLU A 53 6.57 14.41 -4.85
CA GLU A 53 7.01 13.79 -3.59
C GLU A 53 6.87 12.27 -3.60
N CYS A 54 5.77 11.73 -4.16
CA CYS A 54 5.59 10.29 -4.30
C CYS A 54 6.73 9.64 -5.07
N TRP A 55 7.04 10.19 -6.25
CA TRP A 55 8.14 9.69 -7.09
C TRP A 55 9.51 9.87 -6.44
N ALA A 56 9.74 11.01 -5.77
CA ALA A 56 10.99 11.27 -5.05
C ALA A 56 11.24 10.22 -3.97
N ARG A 57 10.24 9.96 -3.11
CA ARG A 57 10.33 8.96 -2.03
C ARG A 57 10.54 7.55 -2.57
N TRP A 58 9.86 7.20 -3.67
CA TRP A 58 10.07 5.90 -4.32
C TRP A 58 11.51 5.73 -4.82
N LEU A 59 12.05 6.74 -5.50
CA LEU A 59 13.42 6.73 -6.01
C LEU A 59 14.46 6.60 -4.90
N GLU A 60 14.22 7.24 -3.76
CA GLU A 60 15.12 7.23 -2.61
C GLU A 60 15.14 5.87 -1.90
N HIS A 61 13.99 5.24 -1.68
CA HIS A 61 13.87 4.11 -0.75
C HIS A 61 13.63 2.75 -1.42
N TYR A 62 13.06 2.73 -2.61
CA TYR A 62 12.42 1.53 -3.16
C TYR A 62 13.08 1.01 -4.45
N THR A 63 14.18 1.61 -4.90
CA THR A 63 14.92 1.21 -6.11
C THR A 63 15.77 -0.07 -5.99
N PRO A 64 16.28 -0.50 -4.82
CA PRO A 64 17.06 -1.73 -4.73
C PRO A 64 16.26 -2.96 -5.18
N GLY A 65 16.79 -3.72 -6.14
CA GLY A 65 16.15 -4.93 -6.66
C GLY A 65 15.03 -4.69 -7.69
N GLN A 66 14.75 -3.44 -8.05
CA GLN A 66 13.74 -3.10 -9.05
C GLN A 66 14.26 -3.22 -10.50
N PRO A 67 13.38 -3.53 -11.47
CA PRO A 67 13.74 -3.52 -12.89
C PRO A 67 14.29 -2.16 -13.35
N PRO A 68 15.34 -2.13 -14.20
CA PRO A 68 16.02 -0.88 -14.58
C PRO A 68 15.12 0.07 -15.37
N ASP A 69 14.19 -0.45 -16.16
CA ASP A 69 13.17 0.29 -16.89
C ASP A 69 12.19 1.00 -15.96
N ARG A 70 11.76 0.34 -14.88
CA ARG A 70 10.90 0.92 -13.84
C ARG A 70 11.60 2.07 -13.12
N VAL A 71 12.87 1.90 -12.79
CA VAL A 71 13.70 2.96 -12.20
C VAL A 71 13.89 4.12 -13.19
N ALA A 72 14.12 3.84 -14.47
CA ALA A 72 14.24 4.87 -15.50
C ALA A 72 12.94 5.66 -15.68
N HIS A 73 11.79 4.98 -15.69
CA HIS A 73 10.47 5.61 -15.77
C HIS A 73 10.24 6.57 -14.59
N ALA A 74 10.44 6.10 -13.35
CA ALA A 74 10.25 6.93 -12.15
C ALA A 74 11.14 8.18 -12.17
N ARG A 75 12.40 8.07 -12.64
CA ARG A 75 13.29 9.23 -12.82
C ARG A 75 12.77 10.20 -13.87
N SER A 76 12.29 9.70 -15.03
CA SER A 76 11.72 10.55 -16.08
C SER A 76 10.51 11.32 -15.56
N ARG A 77 9.57 10.63 -14.91
CA ARG A 77 8.36 11.26 -14.37
C ARG A 77 8.67 12.28 -13.28
N HIS A 78 9.61 11.97 -12.37
CA HIS A 78 10.05 12.96 -11.39
C HIS A 78 10.62 14.22 -12.07
N ALA A 79 11.49 14.06 -13.08
CA ALA A 79 12.06 15.20 -13.81
C ALA A 79 11.01 15.99 -14.61
N GLU A 80 10.02 15.32 -15.20
CA GLU A 80 8.91 15.96 -15.91
C GLU A 80 8.04 16.78 -14.94
N LEU A 81 7.74 16.28 -13.74
CA LEU A 81 6.98 17.00 -12.72
C LEU A 81 7.75 18.21 -12.15
N GLU A 82 9.08 18.12 -12.04
CA GLU A 82 9.96 19.26 -11.74
C GLU A 82 9.92 20.32 -12.85
N ALA A 83 9.79 19.89 -14.11
CA ALA A 83 9.61 20.77 -15.25
C ALA A 83 8.16 21.27 -15.45
N GLY A 84 7.23 20.89 -14.55
CA GLY A 84 5.81 21.27 -14.62
C GLY A 84 4.98 20.47 -15.65
N VAL A 85 5.52 19.38 -16.20
CA VAL A 85 4.83 18.50 -17.14
C VAL A 85 4.05 17.43 -16.39
N THR A 86 2.73 17.51 -16.47
CA THR A 86 1.80 16.56 -15.82
C THR A 86 1.30 15.52 -16.83
N ALA A 87 1.06 14.30 -16.35
CA ALA A 87 0.43 13.27 -17.17
C ALA A 87 -1.05 13.65 -17.41
N PRO A 88 -1.58 13.39 -18.62
CA PRO A 88 -3.00 13.61 -18.88
C PRO A 88 -3.85 12.69 -17.99
N PRO A 89 -5.01 13.16 -17.50
CA PRO A 89 -5.91 12.31 -16.75
C PRO A 89 -6.45 11.19 -17.62
N LEU A 90 -6.84 10.08 -16.99
CA LEU A 90 -7.45 8.96 -17.68
C LEU A 90 -8.76 9.38 -18.39
N PRO A 91 -9.10 8.76 -19.54
CA PRO A 91 -10.35 9.03 -20.22
C PRO A 91 -11.55 8.76 -19.31
N GLY A 92 -12.48 9.71 -19.25
CA GLY A 92 -13.70 9.60 -18.42
C GLY A 92 -13.56 10.13 -17.00
N THR A 93 -12.37 10.56 -16.58
CA THR A 93 -12.21 11.29 -15.32
C THR A 93 -12.73 12.71 -15.47
N VAL A 94 -13.75 13.08 -14.70
CA VAL A 94 -14.23 14.46 -14.64
C VAL A 94 -13.19 15.31 -13.92
N VAL A 95 -12.45 16.12 -14.68
CA VAL A 95 -11.73 17.24 -14.10
C VAL A 95 -12.79 18.24 -13.63
N ALA A 96 -12.95 18.38 -12.32
CA ALA A 96 -13.72 19.48 -11.78
C ALA A 96 -12.98 20.76 -12.17
N GLU A 97 -13.45 21.38 -13.25
CA GLU A 97 -13.01 22.71 -13.64
C GLU A 97 -13.27 23.62 -12.44
N VAL A 98 -12.19 24.13 -11.85
CA VAL A 98 -12.25 25.04 -10.71
C VAL A 98 -12.93 26.31 -11.21
N LEU A 99 -14.25 26.40 -10.99
CA LEU A 99 -14.94 27.68 -10.99
C LEU A 99 -14.29 28.55 -9.93
N GLU A 100 -13.66 29.64 -10.35
CA GLU A 100 -13.15 30.69 -9.48
C GLU A 100 -14.21 31.07 -8.44
N PRO A 101 -13.94 30.90 -7.13
CA PRO A 101 -14.88 31.31 -6.10
C PRO A 101 -14.83 32.84 -5.94
N GLU A 102 -15.87 33.50 -6.42
CA GLU A 102 -16.20 34.89 -6.06
C GLU A 102 -16.22 35.02 -4.51
N PRO A 103 -15.52 36.02 -3.92
CA PRO A 103 -15.46 36.15 -2.47
C PRO A 103 -16.67 36.94 -1.98
N SER A 104 -17.55 36.31 -1.18
CA SER A 104 -18.23 36.93 -0.02
C SER A 104 -19.38 36.06 0.49
N ALA A 105 -19.25 35.50 1.70
CA ALA A 105 -20.12 35.79 2.84
C ALA A 105 -19.79 34.89 4.03
N THR A 106 -19.83 35.49 5.21
CA THR A 106 -19.41 35.07 6.55
C THR A 106 -20.19 33.89 7.16
N PRO A 107 -19.65 33.25 8.23
CA PRO A 107 -20.17 32.02 8.81
C PRO A 107 -21.35 32.26 9.75
N THR A 108 -22.32 31.35 9.76
CA THR A 108 -23.34 31.25 10.81
C THR A 108 -23.26 29.85 11.42
N GLU A 109 -22.92 29.80 12.71
CA GLU A 109 -23.04 28.65 13.59
C GLU A 109 -24.50 28.15 13.66
N GLY A 110 -24.68 26.83 13.74
CA GLY A 110 -26.02 26.25 13.84
C GLY A 110 -26.03 24.74 14.03
N ASP A 111 -25.64 24.32 15.24
CA ASP A 111 -26.26 23.27 16.06
C ASP A 111 -26.42 21.80 15.59
N ALA A 112 -26.39 20.94 16.61
CA ALA A 112 -26.36 19.49 16.62
C ALA A 112 -27.55 18.80 15.93
N GLY A 113 -27.30 17.58 15.45
CA GLY A 113 -28.33 16.66 14.98
C GLY A 113 -27.84 15.23 14.90
N VAL A 114 -27.77 14.56 16.06
CA VAL A 114 -27.71 13.10 16.17
C VAL A 114 -28.93 12.48 15.49
N GLY A 115 -28.70 11.57 14.55
CA GLY A 115 -29.72 10.77 13.90
C GLY A 115 -29.16 9.40 13.53
N ALA A 116 -29.21 8.47 14.49
CA ALA A 116 -29.09 7.05 14.22
C ALA A 116 -30.45 6.52 13.75
N VAL A 117 -30.45 5.68 12.70
CA VAL A 117 -31.35 4.56 12.36
C VAL A 117 -31.04 4.17 10.91
N GLU A 118 -31.05 2.95 10.41
CA GLU A 118 -31.29 1.59 10.90
C GLU A 118 -30.77 0.68 9.78
N ALA A 119 -30.27 -0.50 10.14
CA ALA A 119 -29.98 -1.57 9.21
C ALA A 119 -31.29 -2.13 8.62
N ALA A 120 -31.30 -2.42 7.32
CA ALA A 120 -32.32 -3.29 6.72
C ALA A 120 -31.61 -4.38 5.90
N THR A 121 -31.82 -5.60 6.39
CA THR A 121 -31.33 -6.89 5.89
C THR A 121 -32.20 -7.40 4.73
N GLU A 122 -31.56 -8.20 3.88
CA GLU A 122 -32.08 -9.41 3.20
C GLU A 122 -32.52 -9.33 1.73
N GLY A 123 -31.92 -10.22 0.92
CA GLY A 123 -32.32 -10.47 -0.47
C GLY A 123 -31.42 -11.42 -1.26
N ALA A 124 -31.15 -12.62 -0.70
CA ALA A 124 -30.79 -13.91 -1.35
C ALA A 124 -29.67 -14.02 -2.44
N PRO A 125 -28.73 -14.98 -2.31
CA PRO A 125 -27.76 -15.35 -3.34
C PRO A 125 -28.32 -16.33 -4.37
N VAL A 126 -28.10 -16.05 -5.66
CA VAL A 126 -28.22 -17.05 -6.73
C VAL A 126 -27.01 -18.00 -6.72
N ALA A 127 -27.33 -19.26 -6.95
CA ALA A 127 -26.46 -20.42 -6.81
C ALA A 127 -25.22 -20.42 -7.73
N ALA A 128 -24.22 -21.17 -7.24
CA ALA A 128 -22.91 -21.41 -7.80
C ALA A 128 -22.93 -22.04 -9.20
N ASP A 129 -21.87 -21.76 -9.97
CA ASP A 129 -21.29 -22.76 -10.85
C ASP A 129 -19.78 -22.85 -10.60
N GLY A 130 -19.29 -24.08 -10.48
CA GLY A 130 -17.99 -24.40 -9.91
C GLY A 130 -16.83 -24.20 -10.88
N SER A 131 -15.69 -23.81 -10.34
CA SER A 131 -14.41 -24.30 -10.85
C SER A 131 -13.42 -24.46 -9.70
N ASP A 132 -13.18 -25.73 -9.43
CA ASP A 132 -12.11 -26.29 -8.62
C ASP A 132 -10.76 -25.71 -9.06
N THR A 133 -10.37 -24.62 -8.40
CA THR A 133 -8.98 -24.20 -8.34
C THR A 133 -8.60 -24.35 -6.88
N GLY A 134 -7.57 -25.16 -6.62
CA GLY A 134 -7.12 -25.57 -5.28
C GLY A 134 -6.67 -24.40 -4.41
N VAL A 135 -7.62 -23.59 -3.95
CA VAL A 135 -7.43 -22.65 -2.85
C VAL A 135 -7.49 -23.50 -1.58
N PRO A 136 -6.41 -23.59 -0.78
CA PRO A 136 -6.44 -24.36 0.45
C PRO A 136 -7.57 -23.82 1.32
N ARG A 137 -8.45 -24.74 1.77
CA ARG A 137 -9.56 -24.42 2.66
C ARG A 137 -9.00 -23.60 3.83
N PRO A 138 -9.62 -22.47 4.21
CA PRO A 138 -9.10 -21.55 5.24
C PRO A 138 -8.92 -22.18 6.63
N ASP A 139 -9.32 -23.45 6.80
CA ASP A 139 -9.16 -24.27 8.00
C ASP A 139 -8.19 -25.45 7.87
N SER A 140 -7.44 -25.56 6.76
CA SER A 140 -6.41 -26.60 6.63
C SER A 140 -5.39 -26.48 7.77
N PRO A 141 -4.92 -27.61 8.34
CA PRO A 141 -3.82 -27.61 9.30
C PRO A 141 -2.57 -26.87 8.79
N GLU A 142 -2.34 -26.83 7.47
CA GLU A 142 -1.25 -26.07 6.85
C GLU A 142 -1.41 -24.55 7.00
N VAL A 143 -2.64 -24.04 6.88
CA VAL A 143 -2.95 -22.60 7.05
C VAL A 143 -2.78 -22.18 8.52
N ARG A 144 -3.14 -23.05 9.47
CA ARG A 144 -2.94 -22.80 10.90
C ARG A 144 -1.47 -22.84 11.30
N ALA A 145 -0.68 -23.72 10.70
CA ALA A 145 0.76 -23.79 10.93
C ALA A 145 1.49 -22.57 10.33
N ALA A 146 0.95 -21.97 9.26
CA ALA A 146 1.52 -20.78 8.61
C ALA A 146 1.15 -19.46 9.32
N TYR A 147 0.13 -19.45 10.19
CA TYR A 147 -0.33 -18.24 10.87
C TYR A 147 0.69 -17.78 11.93
N HIS A 148 1.45 -16.74 11.59
CA HIS A 148 2.28 -16.00 12.53
C HIS A 148 1.49 -14.78 12.99
N SER A 149 1.31 -14.62 14.31
CA SER A 149 0.74 -13.40 14.87
C SER A 149 1.54 -12.19 14.38
N PRO A 150 0.88 -11.11 13.90
CA PRO A 150 1.61 -9.91 13.51
C PRO A 150 2.38 -9.37 14.73
N PRO A 151 3.60 -8.85 14.54
CA PRO A 151 4.37 -8.25 15.62
C PRO A 151 3.61 -7.06 16.20
N PRO A 152 3.72 -6.79 17.52
CA PRO A 152 3.11 -5.60 18.11
C PRO A 152 3.73 -4.36 17.48
N VAL A 153 2.90 -3.50 16.89
CA VAL A 153 3.29 -2.21 16.33
C VAL A 153 3.75 -1.29 17.45
N THR A 154 5.01 -0.85 17.42
CA THR A 154 5.66 -0.04 18.46
C THR A 154 5.56 1.48 18.25
N ASN A 155 5.00 1.93 17.12
CA ASN A 155 4.78 3.36 16.85
C ASN A 155 3.31 3.70 17.12
N THR A 156 2.99 4.03 18.37
CA THR A 156 1.67 4.55 18.72
C THR A 156 1.62 6.03 18.34
N THR A 157 0.98 6.36 17.21
CA THR A 157 0.63 7.75 16.91
C THR A 157 -0.45 8.22 17.89
N ALA A 158 -0.68 9.54 17.98
CA ALA A 158 -1.75 10.10 18.83
C ALA A 158 -3.15 9.51 18.52
N CYS A 159 -3.32 8.89 17.35
CA CYS A 159 -4.51 8.17 16.95
C CYS A 159 -4.68 6.76 17.55
N ASP A 160 -3.61 6.10 18.01
CA ASP A 160 -3.69 4.74 18.57
C ASP A 160 -4.77 4.61 19.66
N PRO A 161 -4.87 5.51 20.66
CA PRO A 161 -5.95 5.44 21.65
C PRO A 161 -7.34 5.60 21.03
N LEU A 162 -7.52 6.38 19.97
CA LEU A 162 -8.82 6.57 19.31
C LEU A 162 -9.25 5.32 18.54
N CYS A 163 -8.34 4.72 17.77
CA CYS A 163 -8.62 3.48 17.05
C CYS A 163 -8.83 2.29 18.00
N ARG A 164 -8.13 2.29 19.14
CA ARG A 164 -8.23 1.22 20.16
C ARG A 164 -9.61 1.17 20.82
N VAL A 165 -10.27 2.32 21.06
CA VAL A 165 -11.63 2.35 21.60
C VAL A 165 -12.61 1.55 20.75
N GLY A 166 -12.61 1.76 19.42
CA GLY A 166 -13.50 1.03 18.51
C GLY A 166 -13.19 -0.48 18.43
N TRP A 167 -11.92 -0.85 18.53
CA TRP A 167 -11.50 -2.25 18.56
C TRP A 167 -11.93 -2.96 19.85
N ASP A 168 -11.69 -2.34 21.00
CA ASP A 168 -12.06 -2.88 22.31
C ASP A 168 -13.58 -3.02 22.47
N ASP A 169 -14.35 -2.18 21.77
CA ASP A 169 -15.80 -2.31 21.66
C ASP A 169 -16.23 -3.42 20.68
N CYS A 170 -15.52 -3.59 19.56
CA CYS A 170 -15.88 -4.55 18.51
C CYS A 170 -15.62 -6.01 18.92
N ILE A 171 -14.47 -6.27 19.54
CA ILE A 171 -14.01 -7.64 19.83
C ILE A 171 -14.93 -8.42 20.78
N PRO A 172 -15.42 -7.86 21.90
CA PRO A 172 -16.32 -8.58 22.80
C PRO A 172 -17.68 -8.92 22.19
N ARG A 173 -18.10 -8.22 21.13
CA ARG A 173 -19.34 -8.50 20.39
C ARG A 173 -19.18 -9.65 19.39
N CYS A 174 -17.95 -10.05 19.09
CA CYS A 174 -17.68 -11.25 18.32
C CYS A 174 -17.79 -12.47 19.24
N ASP A 175 -18.90 -13.21 19.15
CA ASP A 175 -18.97 -14.56 19.71
C ASP A 175 -17.71 -15.34 19.33
N ASP A 176 -17.14 -16.08 20.29
CA ASP A 176 -15.79 -16.69 20.24
C ASP A 176 -15.46 -17.55 19.01
N ARG A 177 -16.44 -17.83 18.15
CA ARG A 177 -16.35 -18.77 17.04
C ARG A 177 -16.33 -18.14 15.65
N THR A 178 -16.65 -16.86 15.47
CA THR A 178 -16.70 -16.27 14.12
C THR A 178 -15.40 -15.55 13.77
N ARG A 179 -14.49 -16.27 13.10
CA ARG A 179 -13.26 -15.66 12.53
C ARG A 179 -13.57 -14.48 11.60
N ALA A 180 -14.71 -14.53 10.93
CA ALA A 180 -15.20 -13.44 10.10
C ALA A 180 -15.44 -12.14 10.89
N CYS A 181 -16.00 -12.23 12.10
CA CYS A 181 -16.24 -11.06 12.94
C CYS A 181 -14.93 -10.42 13.40
N ARG A 182 -14.00 -11.23 13.93
CA ARG A 182 -12.67 -10.73 14.34
C ARG A 182 -11.88 -10.14 13.16
N ALA A 183 -11.99 -10.74 11.98
CA ALA A 183 -11.39 -10.21 10.75
C ALA A 183 -12.00 -8.85 10.36
N ALA A 184 -13.32 -8.68 10.50
CA ALA A 184 -13.99 -7.41 10.27
C ALA A 184 -13.53 -6.33 11.26
N CYS A 185 -13.45 -6.65 12.56
CA CYS A 185 -12.90 -5.73 13.56
C CYS A 185 -11.45 -5.33 13.22
N GLN A 186 -10.65 -6.28 12.73
CA GLN A 186 -9.25 -6.03 12.37
C GLN A 186 -9.12 -5.16 11.14
N ALA A 187 -9.99 -5.35 10.14
CA ALA A 187 -10.05 -4.49 8.97
C ALA A 187 -10.41 -3.05 9.34
N GLN A 188 -11.41 -2.86 10.22
CA GLN A 188 -11.81 -1.53 10.71
C GLN A 188 -10.68 -0.84 11.48
N TYR A 189 -10.01 -1.55 12.39
CA TYR A 189 -8.88 -1.01 13.14
C TYR A 189 -7.74 -0.54 12.22
N ARG A 190 -7.39 -1.35 11.21
CA ARG A 190 -6.35 -0.98 10.22
C ARG A 190 -6.76 0.22 9.37
N ALA A 191 -8.03 0.30 8.96
CA ALA A 191 -8.53 1.45 8.23
C ALA A 191 -8.44 2.74 9.06
N CYS A 192 -8.79 2.67 10.35
CA CYS A 192 -8.63 3.79 11.29
C CYS A 192 -7.17 4.24 11.40
N GLN A 193 -6.24 3.29 11.59
CA GLN A 193 -4.81 3.62 11.67
C GLN A 193 -4.26 4.18 10.34
N ALA A 194 -4.77 3.73 9.19
CA ALA A 194 -4.36 4.21 7.88
C ALA A 194 -4.74 5.69 7.65
N GLY A 195 -5.84 6.17 8.23
CA GLY A 195 -6.25 7.58 8.14
C GLY A 195 -5.44 8.55 8.99
N CYS A 196 -4.44 8.06 9.73
CA CYS A 196 -3.60 8.87 10.62
C CYS A 196 -2.22 9.20 10.06
N TYR A 197 -1.96 8.81 8.81
CA TYR A 197 -0.76 9.10 8.05
C TYR A 197 -1.15 9.76 6.72
#